data_AF-A0A354UW51-F1
#
_entry.id   AF-A0A354UW51-F1
#
_cell.length_a   1.000
_cell.length_b   1.000
_cell.length_c   1.000
_cell.angle_alpha   90.00
_cell.angle_beta   90.00
_cell.angle_gamma   90.00
#
_symmetry.space_group_name_H-M   'P 1'
#
loop_
_entity.id
_entity.type
_entity.pdbx_description
1 polymer ?
#
loop_
_entity_poly.entity_id
_entity_poly.type
_entity_poly.pdbx_seq_one_letter_code
_entity_poly.pdbx_strand_id
1 'polypeptide(L)'
;MRMCAFGLKRRRNKMLKPNRSFEMGAARPPTRRGFVGVMLAGAGILAIGPFAGARAQSRLLDGPRAAGTVGERYDGFAVVRGAASPEVAALVAQVNAERRAVYVQRAQNDKISVDAVGRIYALEILKTAPPKTWFLSDTGQWSQK
;
A
#
# COMPACT_ATOMS: atom_id res chain seq x y z
N MET A 1 -1.33 -69.23 -23.73
CA MET A 1 -1.51 -68.21 -22.67
C MET A 1 -2.90 -68.36 -22.04
N ARG A 2 -2.99 -68.35 -20.71
CA ARG A 2 -4.19 -68.67 -19.91
C ARG A 2 -5.07 -67.45 -19.64
N MET A 3 -6.36 -67.74 -19.52
CA MET A 3 -7.53 -66.86 -19.35
C MET A 3 -7.63 -66.09 -18.01
N CYS A 4 -8.49 -65.07 -18.05
CA CYS A 4 -9.09 -64.29 -16.96
C CYS A 4 -9.69 -65.12 -15.79
N ALA A 5 -9.68 -64.54 -14.58
CA ALA A 5 -10.85 -64.32 -13.71
C ALA A 5 -10.41 -63.95 -12.28
N PHE A 6 -10.84 -62.79 -11.77
CA PHE A 6 -10.61 -62.40 -10.37
C PHE A 6 -11.95 -62.10 -9.67
N GLY A 7 -12.27 -62.94 -8.69
CA GLY A 7 -12.65 -62.49 -7.35
C GLY A 7 -14.08 -61.97 -7.10
N LEU A 8 -14.91 -62.85 -6.55
CA LEU A 8 -16.28 -62.61 -6.10
C LEU A 8 -16.45 -61.51 -5.01
N LYS A 9 -17.43 -60.62 -5.27
CA LYS A 9 -18.67 -60.37 -4.49
C LYS A 9 -18.58 -60.57 -2.95
N ARG A 10 -18.59 -59.46 -2.19
CA ARG A 10 -19.08 -59.44 -0.79
C ARG A 10 -20.30 -58.51 -0.65
N ARG A 11 -21.41 -59.11 -0.21
CA ARG A 11 -22.64 -58.45 0.25
C ARG A 11 -22.52 -58.09 1.73
N ARG A 12 -23.08 -56.96 2.18
CA ARG A 12 -24.32 -56.92 3.01
C ARG A 12 -24.61 -55.55 3.63
N ASN A 13 -25.88 -55.19 3.50
CA ASN A 13 -26.68 -54.14 4.14
C ASN A 13 -26.37 -53.86 5.63
N LYS A 14 -26.32 -52.57 5.98
CA LYS A 14 -26.68 -52.05 7.31
C LYS A 14 -27.92 -51.17 7.14
N MET A 15 -29.09 -51.71 7.49
CA MET A 15 -29.83 -51.44 8.74
C MET A 15 -30.42 -50.03 8.81
N LEU A 16 -31.69 -49.94 8.42
CA LEU A 16 -32.64 -48.93 8.86
C LEU A 16 -33.07 -49.24 10.30
N LYS A 17 -33.15 -48.22 11.16
CA LYS A 17 -34.10 -48.18 12.29
C LYS A 17 -34.69 -46.76 12.40
N PRO A 18 -36.02 -46.63 12.59
CA PRO A 18 -36.71 -45.34 12.62
C PRO A 18 -37.08 -44.87 14.05
N ASN A 19 -37.43 -43.59 14.10
CA ASN A 19 -38.59 -42.98 14.78
C ASN A 19 -38.51 -42.40 16.20
N ARG A 20 -39.27 -41.28 16.32
CA ARG A 20 -39.88 -40.60 17.49
C ARG A 20 -38.96 -39.70 18.33
N SER A 21 -39.33 -38.49 18.76
CA SER A 21 -40.59 -37.73 18.86
C SER A 21 -40.24 -36.24 18.83
N PHE A 22 -41.02 -35.36 18.18
CA PHE A 22 -41.92 -34.40 18.85
C PHE A 22 -41.31 -33.69 20.06
N GLU A 23 -40.88 -32.44 19.88
CA GLU A 23 -40.97 -31.40 20.91
C GLU A 23 -41.08 -30.05 20.16
N MET A 24 -42.22 -29.40 20.37
CA MET A 24 -42.61 -28.11 19.83
C MET A 24 -42.13 -27.05 20.83
N GLY A 25 -41.21 -26.18 20.43
CA GLY A 25 -40.64 -25.17 21.33
C GLY A 25 -40.13 -23.96 20.59
N ALA A 26 -41.04 -23.04 20.23
CA ALA A 26 -40.69 -21.71 19.76
C ALA A 26 -40.14 -20.89 20.94
N ALA A 27 -38.82 -20.76 21.04
CA ALA A 27 -38.15 -19.83 21.94
C ALA A 27 -37.41 -18.76 21.13
N ARG A 28 -37.89 -17.51 21.24
CA ARG A 28 -37.30 -16.31 20.64
C ARG A 28 -35.86 -16.12 21.15
N PRO A 29 -34.88 -15.73 20.30
CA PRO A 29 -33.56 -15.38 20.81
C PRO A 29 -33.59 -14.01 21.50
N PRO A 30 -33.15 -13.87 22.76
CA PRO A 30 -32.73 -12.58 23.27
C PRO A 30 -31.45 -12.14 22.56
N THR A 31 -31.47 -10.88 22.14
CA THR A 31 -30.37 -10.12 21.58
C THR A 31 -29.16 -10.05 22.52
N ARG A 32 -28.01 -9.70 21.92
CA ARG A 32 -26.73 -9.26 22.51
C ARG A 32 -25.58 -10.28 22.39
N ARG A 33 -25.01 -10.31 21.18
CA ARG A 33 -23.68 -10.85 20.90
C ARG A 33 -22.66 -10.12 21.77
N GLY A 34 -22.19 -10.80 22.82
CA GLY A 34 -21.00 -10.44 23.58
C GLY A 34 -19.91 -11.48 23.31
N PHE A 35 -18.72 -10.97 22.99
CA PHE A 35 -17.39 -11.57 23.18
C PHE A 35 -17.01 -12.86 22.44
N VAL A 36 -16.26 -12.68 21.34
CA VAL A 36 -14.99 -13.37 21.01
C VAL A 36 -14.17 -12.32 20.25
N GLY A 37 -13.08 -11.73 20.74
CA GLY A 37 -11.90 -12.39 21.26
C GLY A 37 -10.98 -12.80 20.10
N VAL A 38 -10.55 -11.87 19.22
CA VAL A 38 -9.51 -12.16 18.23
C VAL A 38 -8.22 -11.43 18.62
N MET A 39 -7.27 -12.27 19.00
CA MET A 39 -5.88 -12.01 19.31
C MET A 39 -5.11 -11.32 18.17
N LEU A 40 -4.19 -10.48 18.62
CA LEU A 40 -3.04 -9.88 17.95
C LEU A 40 -2.42 -10.76 16.84
N ALA A 41 -2.46 -10.26 15.60
CA ALA A 41 -1.43 -10.51 14.60
C ALA A 41 -0.93 -9.14 14.14
N GLY A 42 0.21 -8.73 14.70
CA GLY A 42 0.87 -7.47 14.37
C GLY A 42 1.41 -7.48 12.95
N ALA A 43 0.60 -7.02 12.00
CA ALA A 43 1.10 -6.39 10.78
C ALA A 43 1.07 -4.88 11.06
N GLY A 44 2.25 -4.29 11.30
CA GLY A 44 2.40 -2.86 11.42
C GLY A 44 2.04 -2.20 10.09
N ILE A 45 0.75 -1.91 9.90
CA ILE A 45 0.30 -0.94 8.92
C ILE A 45 0.93 0.36 9.38
N LEU A 46 1.99 0.80 8.69
CA LEU A 46 2.43 2.18 8.70
C LEU A 46 1.22 3.02 8.29
N ALA A 47 0.45 3.45 9.28
CA ALA A 47 -0.60 4.43 9.09
C ALA A 47 0.12 5.72 8.67
N ILE A 48 0.20 5.91 7.36
CA ILE A 48 0.75 7.12 6.79
C ILE A 48 -0.31 8.19 7.03
N GLY A 49 -0.11 8.98 8.08
CA GLY A 49 -1.03 10.03 8.50
C GLY A 49 -1.26 11.06 7.39
N PRO A 50 -2.30 11.90 7.50
CA PRO A 50 -2.72 12.78 6.41
C PRO A 50 -1.62 13.79 6.02
N PHE A 51 -1.08 13.65 4.80
CA PHE A 51 -0.06 14.48 4.15
C PHE A 51 -0.54 15.88 3.72
N ALA A 52 -1.55 16.46 4.36
CA ALA A 52 -2.26 17.61 3.79
C ALA A 52 -1.33 18.81 3.46
N GLY A 53 -0.37 19.12 4.34
CA GLY A 53 0.62 20.19 4.11
C GLY A 53 1.62 19.87 2.99
N ALA A 54 2.24 18.68 3.04
CA ALA A 54 3.19 18.24 2.03
C ALA A 54 2.57 18.14 0.62
N ARG A 55 1.27 17.87 0.51
CA ARG A 55 0.55 17.80 -0.77
C ARG A 55 0.37 19.16 -1.43
N ALA A 56 0.04 20.19 -0.66
CA ALA A 56 -0.10 21.55 -1.19
C ALA A 56 1.23 22.07 -1.77
N GLN A 57 2.32 21.87 -1.02
CA GLN A 57 3.67 22.27 -1.43
C GLN A 57 4.18 21.45 -2.62
N SER A 58 3.84 20.16 -2.69
CA SER A 58 4.17 19.34 -3.86
C SER A 58 3.56 19.90 -5.13
N ARG A 59 2.36 20.48 -5.10
CA ARG A 59 1.70 21.06 -6.29
C ARG A 59 2.40 22.31 -6.82
N LEU A 60 3.20 23.01 -6.02
CA LEU A 60 3.97 24.18 -6.48
C LEU A 60 4.91 23.84 -7.63
N LEU A 61 5.36 22.59 -7.70
CA LEU A 61 6.26 22.11 -8.75
C LEU A 61 5.52 21.53 -9.97
N ASP A 62 4.18 21.51 -10.01
CA ASP A 62 3.43 20.90 -11.12
C ASP A 62 3.72 21.60 -12.46
N GLY A 63 3.77 22.94 -12.47
CA GLY A 63 4.12 23.71 -13.66
C GLY A 63 5.54 23.38 -14.17
N PRO A 64 6.59 23.54 -13.35
CA PRO A 64 7.96 23.18 -13.73
C PRO A 64 8.15 21.70 -14.12
N ARG A 65 7.43 20.77 -13.48
CA ARG A 65 7.44 19.34 -13.87
C ARG A 65 6.81 19.11 -15.24
N ALA A 66 5.64 19.70 -15.48
CA ALA A 66 4.96 19.60 -16.77
C ALA A 66 5.77 20.26 -17.90
N ALA A 67 6.52 21.32 -17.59
CA ALA A 67 7.47 21.97 -18.49
C ALA A 67 8.76 21.16 -18.70
N GLY A 68 9.02 20.15 -17.87
CA GLY A 68 10.22 19.30 -17.95
C GLY A 68 11.51 19.97 -17.47
N THR A 69 11.42 21.13 -16.80
CA THR A 69 12.55 21.85 -16.19
C THR A 69 12.84 21.39 -14.76
N VAL A 70 11.93 20.61 -14.17
CA VAL A 70 12.11 19.95 -12.87
C VAL A 70 11.71 18.48 -12.98
N GLY A 71 12.44 17.62 -12.30
CA GLY A 71 12.10 16.22 -12.10
C GLY A 71 12.11 15.83 -10.62
N GLU A 72 11.69 14.59 -10.35
CA GLU A 72 11.68 13.98 -9.03
C GLU A 72 12.79 12.93 -8.92
N ARG A 73 13.47 12.84 -7.78
CA ARG A 73 14.52 11.84 -7.53
C ARG A 73 13.96 10.64 -6.77
N TYR A 74 14.67 9.52 -6.88
CA TYR A 74 14.37 8.26 -6.19
C TYR A 74 14.23 8.38 -4.66
N ASP A 75 14.84 9.40 -4.06
CA ASP A 75 14.80 9.67 -2.62
C ASP A 75 13.75 10.71 -2.21
N GLY A 76 12.83 11.07 -3.13
CA GLY A 76 11.70 11.94 -2.84
C GLY A 76 12.00 13.44 -2.93
N PHE A 77 13.20 13.84 -3.35
CA PHE A 77 13.52 15.26 -3.57
C PHE A 77 13.33 15.68 -5.03
N ALA A 78 12.95 16.94 -5.24
CA ALA A 78 12.92 17.54 -6.56
C ALA A 78 14.32 17.94 -7.01
N VAL A 79 14.55 17.97 -8.32
CA VAL A 79 15.83 18.36 -8.92
C VAL A 79 15.58 19.14 -10.21
N VAL A 80 16.37 20.17 -10.45
CA VAL A 80 16.35 20.92 -11.70
C VAL A 80 16.86 20.04 -12.84
N ARG A 81 16.21 20.12 -14.01
CA ARG A 81 16.58 19.41 -15.23
C ARG A 81 16.85 20.39 -16.35
N GLY A 82 18.06 20.34 -16.91
CA GLY A 82 18.48 21.25 -17.98
C GLY A 82 18.66 22.69 -17.49
N ALA A 83 18.41 23.65 -18.38
CA ALA A 83 18.40 25.07 -18.02
C ALA A 83 17.07 25.42 -17.35
N ALA A 84 17.12 25.84 -16.10
CA ALA A 84 15.97 26.41 -15.38
C ALA A 84 16.31 27.81 -14.89
N SER A 85 15.28 28.64 -14.72
CA SER A 85 15.45 29.99 -14.21
C SER A 85 15.83 29.99 -12.73
N PRO A 86 16.46 31.06 -12.21
CA PRO A 86 16.79 31.18 -10.79
C PRO A 86 15.58 31.01 -9.87
N GLU A 87 14.40 31.44 -10.30
CA GLU A 87 13.15 31.31 -9.57
C GLU A 87 12.72 29.85 -9.43
N VAL A 88 12.88 29.05 -10.49
CA VAL A 88 12.60 27.60 -10.44
C VAL A 88 13.59 26.89 -9.52
N ALA A 89 14.87 27.26 -9.56
CA ALA A 89 15.87 26.69 -8.67
C ALA A 89 15.58 27.02 -7.19
N ALA A 90 15.18 28.27 -6.90
CA ALA A 90 14.77 28.70 -5.57
C ALA A 90 13.53 27.94 -5.08
N LEU A 91 12.55 27.73 -5.95
CA LEU A 91 11.34 26.97 -5.63
C LEU A 91 11.65 25.49 -5.32
N VAL A 92 12.52 24.86 -6.11
CA VAL A 92 13.01 23.49 -5.83
C VAL A 92 13.69 23.42 -4.47
N ALA A 93 14.55 24.39 -4.14
CA ALA A 93 15.23 24.45 -2.84
C ALA A 93 14.24 24.61 -1.68
N GLN A 94 13.25 25.49 -1.81
CA GLN A 94 12.19 25.68 -0.83
C GLN A 94 11.42 24.38 -0.58
N VAL A 95 10.90 23.74 -1.62
CA VAL A 95 10.10 22.50 -1.49
C VAL A 95 10.95 21.37 -0.90
N ASN A 96 12.23 21.28 -1.27
CA ASN A 96 13.12 20.26 -0.71
C ASN A 96 13.43 20.49 0.78
N ALA A 97 13.54 21.75 1.22
CA ALA A 97 13.72 22.06 2.64
C ALA A 97 12.50 21.62 3.47
N GLU A 98 11.30 21.91 2.97
CA GLU A 98 10.03 21.51 3.59
C GLU A 98 9.88 19.98 3.63
N ARG A 99 10.13 19.30 2.49
CA ARG A 99 10.13 17.83 2.41
C ARG A 99 11.09 17.22 3.41
N ARG A 100 12.31 17.77 3.55
CA ARG A 100 13.29 17.29 4.51
C ARG A 100 12.77 17.37 5.95
N ALA A 101 12.17 18.49 6.34
CA ALA A 101 11.58 18.62 7.67
C ALA A 101 10.52 17.54 7.94
N VAL A 102 9.64 17.31 6.97
CA VAL A 102 8.62 16.25 7.04
C VAL A 102 9.26 14.86 7.13
N TYR A 103 10.29 14.58 6.33
CA TYR A 103 10.91 13.26 6.28
C TYR A 103 11.64 12.95 7.58
N VAL A 104 12.30 13.93 8.19
CA VAL A 104 12.95 13.81 9.50
C VAL A 104 11.92 13.49 10.58
N GLN A 105 10.83 14.25 10.65
CA GLN A 105 9.77 13.99 11.63
C GLN A 105 9.16 12.60 11.44
N ARG A 106 8.90 12.20 10.19
CA ARG A 106 8.32 10.90 9.89
C ARG A 106 9.29 9.76 10.22
N ALA A 107 10.56 9.90 9.89
CA ALA A 107 11.61 8.94 10.20
C ALA A 107 11.72 8.68 11.70
N GLN A 108 11.66 9.74 12.51
CA GLN A 108 11.65 9.64 13.98
C GLN A 108 10.42 8.89 14.49
N ASN A 109 9.23 9.25 14.00
CA ASN A 109 7.97 8.63 14.43
C ASN A 109 7.88 7.15 14.04
N ASP A 110 8.27 6.83 12.82
CA ASP A 110 8.18 5.48 12.26
C ASP A 110 9.40 4.60 12.60
N LYS A 111 10.44 5.18 13.20
CA LYS A 111 11.72 4.52 13.54
C LYS A 111 12.42 3.88 12.34
N ILE A 112 12.42 4.59 11.21
CA ILE A 112 13.12 4.20 9.97
C ILE A 112 14.05 5.33 9.52
N SER A 113 14.90 5.08 8.51
CA SER A 113 15.80 6.13 7.99
C SER A 113 15.03 7.20 7.21
N VAL A 114 15.56 8.44 7.20
CA VAL A 114 15.03 9.55 6.38
C VAL A 114 14.99 9.18 4.90
N ASP A 115 16.00 8.44 4.45
CA ASP A 115 16.08 7.94 3.08
C ASP A 115 14.95 6.93 2.77
N ALA A 116 14.63 6.01 3.69
CA ALA A 116 13.50 5.09 3.51
C ALA A 116 12.17 5.83 3.41
N VAL A 117 11.98 6.88 4.23
CA VAL A 117 10.82 7.78 4.09
C VAL A 117 10.81 8.46 2.73
N GLY A 118 11.95 9.01 2.30
CA GLY A 118 12.08 9.67 1.00
C GLY A 118 11.66 8.79 -0.17
N ARG A 119 12.09 7.52 -0.19
CA ARG A 119 11.68 6.55 -1.21
C ARG A 119 10.16 6.29 -1.21
N ILE A 120 9.54 6.20 -0.03
CA ILE A 120 8.08 6.06 0.08
C ILE A 120 7.39 7.29 -0.51
N TYR A 121 7.86 8.48 -0.15
CA TYR A 121 7.30 9.73 -0.68
C TYR A 121 7.52 9.88 -2.19
N ALA A 122 8.65 9.43 -2.74
CA ALA A 122 8.91 9.47 -4.18
C ALA A 122 7.79 8.76 -4.96
N LEU A 123 7.36 7.57 -4.48
CA LEU A 123 6.26 6.82 -5.09
C LEU A 123 4.93 7.60 -5.00
N GLU A 124 4.63 8.21 -3.85
CA GLU A 124 3.41 9.01 -3.66
C GLU A 124 3.39 10.29 -4.51
N ILE A 125 4.54 10.94 -4.66
CA ILE A 125 4.69 12.11 -5.52
C ILE A 125 4.44 11.69 -6.96
N LEU A 126 5.08 10.63 -7.47
CA LEU A 126 4.89 10.16 -8.85
C LEU A 126 3.46 9.71 -9.17
N LYS A 127 2.71 9.21 -8.17
CA LYS A 127 1.28 8.88 -8.35
C LYS A 127 0.43 10.13 -8.66
N THR A 128 0.80 11.26 -8.06
CA THR A 128 0.00 12.51 -8.14
C THR A 128 0.62 13.58 -9.03
N ALA A 129 1.87 13.40 -9.46
CA ALA A 129 2.57 14.32 -10.34
C ALA A 129 1.91 14.38 -11.72
N PRO A 130 1.97 15.54 -12.40
CA PRO A 130 1.40 15.69 -13.74
C PRO A 130 2.07 14.74 -14.75
N PRO A 131 1.38 14.40 -15.86
CA PRO A 131 2.01 13.70 -16.99
C PRO A 131 3.28 14.42 -17.45
N LYS A 132 4.20 13.69 -18.08
CA LYS A 132 5.50 14.22 -18.55
C LYS A 132 6.49 14.60 -17.45
N THR A 133 6.15 14.38 -16.17
CA THR A 133 7.09 14.53 -15.05
C THR A 133 8.28 13.59 -15.25
N TRP A 134 9.48 14.15 -15.15
CA TRP A 134 10.73 13.38 -15.20
C TRP A 134 11.07 12.78 -13.83
N PHE A 135 11.62 11.58 -13.83
CA PHE A 135 12.08 10.88 -12.66
C PHE A 135 13.55 10.45 -12.82
N LEU A 136 14.37 10.73 -11.81
CA LEU A 136 15.77 10.33 -11.74
C LEU A 136 15.91 9.13 -10.80
N SER A 137 16.27 7.98 -11.37
CA SER A 137 16.53 6.76 -10.60
C SER A 137 17.79 6.88 -9.73
N ASP A 138 17.97 5.92 -8.83
CA ASP A 138 19.18 5.76 -8.02
C ASP A 138 20.43 5.44 -8.87
N THR A 139 20.24 4.81 -10.03
CA THR A 139 21.28 4.59 -11.03
C THR A 139 21.59 5.82 -11.89
N GLY A 140 20.95 6.97 -11.61
CA GLY A 140 21.16 8.21 -12.36
C GLY A 140 20.47 8.24 -13.73
N GLN A 141 19.58 7.29 -14.02
CA GLN A 141 18.84 7.22 -15.27
C GLN A 141 17.56 8.05 -15.18
N TRP A 142 17.29 8.81 -16.24
CA TRP A 142 16.07 9.59 -16.37
C TRP A 142 14.98 8.78 -17.07
N SER A 143 13.78 8.79 -16.50
CA SER A 143 12.56 8.28 -17.13
C SER A 143 11.45 9.33 -17.07
N GLN A 144 10.44 9.17 -17.92
CA GLN A 144 9.31 10.10 -17.98
C GLN A 144 8.00 9.36 -17.69
N LYS A 145 7.15 9.98 -16.86
CA LYS A 145 5.80 9.50 -16.52
C LYS A 145 4.79 9.73 -17.64
#